data_AF-A0AAJ2VZE9-F1
#
_entry.id   AF-A0AAJ2VZE9-F1
#
_cell.length_a   1.000
_cell.length_b   1.000
_cell.length_c   1.000
_cell.angle_alpha   90.00
_cell.angle_beta   90.00
_cell.angle_gamma   90.00
#
_symmetry.space_group_name_H-M   'P 1'
#
loop_
_entity.id
_entity.type
_entity.pdbx_description
1 polymer ?
#
loop_
_entity_poly.entity_id
_entity_poly.type
_entity_poly.pdbx_seq_one_letter_code
_entity_poly.pdbx_strand_id
1 'polypeptide(L)'
;MKLKHILPTILLIISLSSCNKFKQKEQLNENQNSEFVKTWFDTIRGIPFAEKLEIKQNRTFKLIGGACTARWWSEGSWRIKNDTIILNSFKPKKCIYLREYGIMCRTFEEIRKNGREVSIKDCNPDSDNDYEMFINEKFYIKNDTLVHVKQNKKCEGIKVAYSTTEKIR
;
A
#
# COMPACT_ATOMS: atom_id res chain seq x y z
N MET A 1 -35.04 -4.60 58.49
CA MET A 1 -35.51 -4.95 57.13
C MET A 1 -35.26 -3.75 56.22
N LYS A 2 -34.73 -3.98 55.00
CA LYS A 2 -34.28 -3.02 53.95
C LYS A 2 -32.77 -2.92 53.76
N LEU A 3 -32.17 -4.04 53.35
CA LEU A 3 -30.86 -4.08 52.69
C LEU A 3 -31.05 -4.76 51.33
N LYS A 4 -31.73 -4.11 50.37
CA LYS A 4 -32.10 -4.75 49.09
C LYS A 4 -31.95 -3.92 47.83
N HIS A 5 -31.28 -2.75 47.85
CA HIS A 5 -31.12 -1.95 46.63
C HIS A 5 -29.70 -1.45 46.33
N ILE A 6 -28.66 -1.90 47.06
CA ILE A 6 -27.28 -1.46 46.81
C ILE A 6 -26.54 -2.40 45.84
N LEU A 7 -26.99 -3.65 45.67
CA LEU A 7 -26.32 -4.62 44.81
C LEU A 7 -26.50 -4.44 43.28
N PRO A 8 -27.61 -3.93 42.71
CA PRO A 8 -27.76 -3.91 41.26
C PRO A 8 -27.03 -2.72 40.60
N THR A 9 -26.67 -1.68 41.36
CA THR A 9 -26.09 -0.44 40.80
C THR A 9 -24.58 -0.54 40.59
N ILE A 10 -23.87 -1.34 41.38
CA ILE A 10 -22.41 -1.51 41.27
C ILE A 10 -22.05 -2.47 40.12
N LEU A 11 -22.96 -3.39 39.75
CA LEU A 11 -22.73 -4.35 38.67
C LEU A 11 -22.82 -3.75 37.25
N LEU A 12 -23.46 -2.59 37.09
CA LEU A 12 -23.64 -1.93 35.78
C LEU A 12 -22.42 -1.09 35.34
N ILE A 13 -21.55 -0.70 36.28
CA ILE A 13 -20.42 0.21 36.02
C ILE A 13 -19.16 -0.58 35.58
N ILE A 14 -19.07 -1.87 35.92
CA ILE A 14 -17.90 -2.70 35.61
C ILE A 14 -17.96 -3.28 34.18
N SER A 15 -19.12 -3.25 33.51
CA SER A 15 -19.30 -3.80 32.17
C SER A 15 -18.97 -2.83 31.01
N LEU A 16 -18.69 -1.55 31.27
CA LEU A 16 -18.48 -0.56 30.20
C LEU A 16 -17.01 -0.13 30.01
N SER A 17 -16.08 -0.58 30.87
CA SER A 17 -14.70 -0.06 30.89
C SER A 17 -13.64 -0.97 30.25
N SER A 18 -13.95 -2.23 29.93
CA SER A 18 -12.94 -3.26 29.61
C SER A 18 -13.03 -3.90 28.22
N CYS A 19 -13.45 -3.14 27.21
CA CYS A 19 -13.22 -3.56 25.81
C CYS A 19 -12.96 -2.37 24.89
N ASN A 20 -11.71 -2.29 24.43
CA ASN A 20 -11.19 -1.65 23.19
C ASN A 20 -10.02 -0.65 23.32
N LYS A 21 -9.57 -0.28 24.52
CA LYS A 21 -8.38 0.59 24.64
C LYS A 21 -7.04 -0.15 24.58
N PHE A 22 -6.98 -1.43 24.98
CA PHE A 22 -5.74 -2.21 25.00
C PHE A 22 -5.30 -2.62 23.58
N LYS A 23 -6.22 -3.17 22.77
CA LYS A 23 -5.94 -3.61 21.39
C LYS A 23 -5.50 -2.48 20.45
N GLN A 24 -6.05 -1.27 20.59
CA GLN A 24 -5.64 -0.13 19.78
C GLN A 24 -4.24 0.36 20.13
N LYS A 25 -3.86 0.31 21.42
CA LYS A 25 -2.55 0.81 21.89
C LYS A 25 -1.40 -0.14 21.54
N GLU A 26 -1.62 -1.46 21.61
CA GLU A 26 -0.68 -2.46 21.11
C GLU A 26 -0.51 -2.37 19.59
N GLN A 27 -1.59 -2.31 18.81
CA GLN A 27 -1.51 -2.16 17.35
C GLN A 27 -0.90 -0.83 16.90
N LEU A 28 -1.01 0.25 17.68
CA LEU A 28 -0.39 1.53 17.32
C LEU A 28 1.12 1.50 17.57
N ASN A 29 1.56 0.92 18.70
CA ASN A 29 2.96 0.84 19.08
C ASN A 29 3.76 -0.19 18.25
N GLU A 30 3.16 -1.33 17.91
CA GLU A 30 3.79 -2.36 17.05
C GLU A 30 4.11 -1.83 15.63
N ASN A 31 3.34 -0.84 15.16
CA ASN A 31 3.46 -0.29 13.81
C ASN A 31 4.36 0.95 13.69
N GLN A 32 4.74 1.61 14.79
CA GLN A 32 5.60 2.80 14.74
C GLN A 32 7.07 2.47 14.43
N ASN A 33 7.51 1.24 14.74
CA ASN A 33 8.87 0.73 14.49
C ASN A 33 8.90 -0.47 13.53
N SER A 34 7.96 -0.50 12.58
CA SER A 34 7.90 -1.56 11.59
C SER A 34 9.15 -1.55 10.68
N GLU A 35 9.75 -2.72 10.45
CA GLU A 35 10.88 -2.90 9.52
C GLU A 35 10.57 -2.49 8.08
N PHE A 36 9.28 -2.35 7.73
CA PHE A 36 8.82 -1.85 6.44
C PHE A 36 9.00 -0.33 6.29
N VAL A 37 9.03 0.43 7.39
CA VAL A 37 9.04 1.90 7.39
C VAL A 37 10.42 2.42 7.00
N LYS A 38 10.58 2.69 5.71
CA LYS A 38 11.76 3.29 5.08
C LYS A 38 11.46 3.62 3.62
N THR A 39 12.47 4.11 2.93
CA THR A 39 12.47 4.27 1.48
C THR A 39 13.05 3.02 0.82
N TRP A 40 12.34 2.51 -0.17
CA TRP A 40 12.68 1.33 -0.95
C TRP A 40 12.86 1.72 -2.41
N PHE A 41 13.96 1.29 -3.02
CA PHE A 41 14.33 1.58 -4.40
C PHE A 41 14.27 0.32 -5.24
N ASP A 42 13.77 0.40 -6.47
CA ASP A 42 13.64 -0.78 -7.31
C ASP A 42 15.00 -1.46 -7.58
N THR A 43 15.02 -2.80 -7.61
CA THR A 43 16.27 -3.58 -7.78
C THR A 43 16.43 -4.20 -9.16
N ILE A 44 15.36 -4.30 -9.94
CA ILE A 44 15.31 -5.32 -11.01
C ILE A 44 15.51 -4.74 -12.40
N ARG A 45 15.06 -3.52 -12.66
CA ARG A 45 15.06 -2.99 -14.04
C ARG A 45 16.29 -2.16 -14.37
N GLY A 46 16.76 -2.29 -15.60
CA GLY A 46 17.82 -1.45 -16.13
C GLY A 46 17.38 0.01 -16.29
N ILE A 47 18.36 0.90 -16.31
CA ILE A 47 18.19 2.33 -16.64
C ILE A 47 17.56 2.43 -18.04
N PRO A 48 16.57 3.30 -18.28
CA PRO A 48 16.17 4.46 -17.46
C PRO A 48 15.02 4.21 -16.48
N PHE A 49 14.64 2.94 -16.21
CA PHE A 49 13.61 2.67 -15.22
C PHE A 49 14.11 3.00 -13.82
N ALA A 50 13.32 3.77 -13.08
CA ALA A 50 13.55 4.03 -11.67
C ALA A 50 12.22 4.14 -10.93
N GLU A 51 12.13 3.54 -9.76
CA GLU A 51 10.97 3.60 -8.90
C GLU A 51 11.36 3.60 -7.42
N LYS A 52 10.67 4.44 -6.65
CA LYS A 52 10.89 4.66 -5.23
C LYS A 52 9.57 4.53 -4.47
N LEU A 53 9.53 3.60 -3.53
CA LEU A 53 8.42 3.35 -2.62
C LEU A 53 8.81 3.78 -1.20
N GLU A 54 8.17 4.81 -0.68
CA GLU A 54 8.35 5.31 0.67
C GLU A 54 7.20 4.82 1.56
N ILE A 55 7.50 4.00 2.57
CA ILE A 55 6.56 3.57 3.60
C ILE A 55 6.77 4.43 4.84
N LYS A 56 5.73 5.16 5.26
CA LYS A 56 5.82 6.16 6.34
C LYS A 56 5.21 5.68 7.64
N GLN A 57 5.74 6.15 8.78
CA GLN A 57 5.25 5.83 10.13
C GLN A 57 3.76 6.15 10.34
N ASN A 58 3.23 7.16 9.65
CA ASN A 58 1.83 7.58 9.75
C ASN A 58 0.84 6.68 8.98
N ARG A 59 1.22 5.43 8.67
CA ARG A 59 0.42 4.44 7.92
C ARG A 59 0.08 4.85 6.49
N THR A 60 0.88 5.73 5.90
CA THR A 60 0.77 6.08 4.50
C THR A 60 1.98 5.60 3.71
N PHE A 61 1.80 5.41 2.41
CA PHE A 61 2.91 5.20 1.49
C PHE A 61 2.87 6.22 0.35
N LYS A 62 4.02 6.39 -0.29
CA LYS A 62 4.16 7.14 -1.53
C LYS A 62 5.01 6.34 -2.51
N LEU A 63 4.53 6.23 -3.75
CA LEU A 63 5.30 5.71 -4.87
C LEU A 63 5.58 6.85 -5.85
N ILE A 64 6.81 6.90 -6.36
CA ILE A 64 7.15 7.69 -7.54
C ILE A 64 7.99 6.80 -8.45
N GLY A 65 7.65 6.72 -9.73
CA GLY A 65 8.47 6.02 -10.70
C GLY A 65 8.39 6.62 -12.10
N GLY A 66 9.29 6.16 -12.95
CA GLY A 66 9.37 6.60 -14.33
C GLY A 66 10.27 5.71 -15.18
N ALA A 67 10.08 5.81 -16.48
CA ALA A 67 10.97 5.24 -17.49
C ALA A 67 10.86 6.08 -18.77
N CYS A 68 12.00 6.52 -19.31
CA CYS A 68 12.04 7.44 -20.44
C CYS A 68 11.19 8.70 -20.15
N THR A 69 10.15 8.95 -20.95
CA THR A 69 9.20 10.06 -20.76
C THR A 69 8.00 9.69 -19.88
N ALA A 70 7.75 8.40 -19.64
CA ALA A 70 6.64 7.94 -18.83
C ALA A 70 6.92 8.17 -17.34
N ARG A 71 5.90 8.66 -16.63
CA ARG A 71 5.95 8.91 -15.20
C ARG A 71 4.69 8.38 -14.54
N TRP A 72 4.86 7.87 -13.33
CA TRP A 72 3.75 7.39 -12.53
C TRP A 72 4.00 7.66 -11.05
N TRP A 73 2.92 7.68 -10.29
CA TRP A 73 2.97 7.89 -8.86
C TRP A 73 1.77 7.24 -8.17
N SER A 74 1.88 7.06 -6.86
CA SER A 74 0.78 6.58 -6.04
C SER A 74 0.91 7.12 -4.62
N GLU A 75 -0.21 7.23 -3.93
CA GLU A 75 -0.25 7.57 -2.50
C GLU A 75 -1.39 6.79 -1.85
N GLY A 76 -1.15 6.19 -0.69
CA GLY A 76 -2.16 5.32 -0.10
C GLY A 76 -1.91 5.02 1.36
N SER A 77 -2.64 4.04 1.87
CA SER A 77 -2.47 3.54 3.22
C SER A 77 -1.87 2.15 3.22
N TRP A 78 -1.29 1.78 4.37
CA TRP A 78 -0.78 0.44 4.57
C TRP A 78 -1.23 -0.15 5.91
N ARG A 79 -1.24 -1.48 5.96
CA ARG A 79 -1.43 -2.27 7.17
C ARG A 79 -0.52 -3.49 7.13
N ILE A 80 -0.21 -4.04 8.28
CA ILE A 80 0.56 -5.28 8.40
C ILE A 80 -0.40 -6.43 8.74
N LYS A 81 -0.16 -7.58 8.13
CA LYS A 81 -0.77 -8.86 8.51
C LYS A 81 0.34 -9.90 8.54
N ASN A 82 0.66 -10.40 9.73
CA ASN A 82 1.81 -11.28 9.96
C ASN A 82 3.12 -10.60 9.50
N ASP A 83 3.89 -11.25 8.63
CA ASP A 83 5.14 -10.81 8.02
C ASP A 83 4.94 -10.04 6.70
N THR A 84 3.70 -9.63 6.40
CA THR A 84 3.33 -9.04 5.12
C THR A 84 2.76 -7.64 5.31
N ILE A 85 3.33 -6.65 4.62
CA ILE A 85 2.72 -5.33 4.45
C ILE A 85 1.74 -5.36 3.27
N ILE A 86 0.58 -4.73 3.47
CA ILE A 86 -0.49 -4.65 2.50
C ILE A 86 -0.74 -3.18 2.16
N LEU A 87 -0.54 -2.81 0.90
CA LEU A 87 -0.68 -1.46 0.37
C LEU A 87 -2.01 -1.29 -0.37
N ASN A 88 -2.68 -0.16 -0.14
CA ASN A 88 -3.90 0.23 -0.87
C ASN A 88 -3.85 1.72 -1.22
N SER A 89 -3.95 2.03 -2.51
CA SER A 89 -3.95 3.40 -2.99
C SER A 89 -5.23 4.16 -2.60
N PHE A 90 -5.09 5.46 -2.37
CA PHE A 90 -6.25 6.34 -2.26
C PHE A 90 -6.86 6.59 -3.64
N LYS A 91 -8.19 6.78 -3.70
CA LYS A 91 -8.82 7.16 -4.95
C LYS A 91 -8.42 8.61 -5.31
N PRO A 92 -7.89 8.87 -6.51
CA PRO A 92 -7.58 10.24 -6.93
C PRO A 92 -8.82 11.12 -6.95
N LYS A 93 -8.68 12.37 -6.50
CA LYS A 93 -9.75 13.38 -6.53
C LYS A 93 -9.76 14.22 -7.82
N LYS A 94 -8.71 14.12 -8.63
CA LYS A 94 -8.55 14.81 -9.91
C LYS A 94 -8.66 13.81 -11.05
N CYS A 95 -9.00 14.31 -12.23
CA CYS A 95 -8.98 13.54 -13.47
C CYS A 95 -7.53 13.13 -13.79
N ILE A 96 -7.25 11.82 -13.77
CA ILE A 96 -5.94 11.27 -14.06
C ILE A 96 -6.09 9.87 -14.66
N TYR A 97 -5.14 9.46 -15.50
CA TYR A 97 -5.07 8.09 -15.97
C TYR A 97 -4.76 7.14 -14.81
N LEU A 98 -5.46 6.01 -14.77
CA LEU A 98 -5.23 4.93 -13.82
C LEU A 98 -4.51 3.79 -14.52
N ARG A 99 -3.57 3.18 -13.80
CA ARG A 99 -3.01 1.89 -14.16
C ARG A 99 -2.92 1.00 -12.93
N GLU A 100 -3.12 -0.29 -13.09
CA GLU A 100 -2.90 -1.23 -11.99
C GLU A 100 -1.41 -1.38 -11.68
N TYR A 101 -1.07 -1.53 -10.39
CA TYR A 101 0.28 -1.92 -9.99
C TYR A 101 0.64 -3.29 -10.59
N GLY A 102 1.89 -3.43 -11.03
CA GLY A 102 2.35 -4.67 -11.65
C GLY A 102 1.80 -4.87 -13.08
N ILE A 103 1.38 -3.80 -13.76
CA ILE A 103 0.96 -3.83 -15.19
C ILE A 103 1.97 -4.54 -16.11
N MET A 104 3.23 -4.60 -15.70
CA MET A 104 4.29 -5.37 -16.36
C MET A 104 4.02 -6.87 -16.51
N CYS A 105 3.08 -7.41 -15.76
CA CYS A 105 2.61 -8.78 -15.93
C CYS A 105 1.57 -8.93 -17.05
N ARG A 106 1.23 -7.87 -17.77
CA ARG A 106 0.29 -7.88 -18.89
C ARG A 106 1.05 -7.68 -20.20
N THR A 107 0.55 -8.30 -21.26
CA THR A 107 1.02 -8.08 -22.62
C THR A 107 0.63 -6.70 -23.12
N PHE A 108 1.36 -6.17 -24.10
CA PHE A 108 1.04 -4.88 -24.71
C PHE A 108 -0.38 -4.86 -25.31
N GLU A 109 -0.82 -5.98 -25.91
CA GLU A 109 -2.17 -6.13 -26.45
C GLU A 109 -3.25 -6.03 -25.37
N GLU A 110 -3.04 -6.68 -24.22
CA GLU A 110 -3.96 -6.60 -23.06
C GLU A 110 -4.05 -5.18 -22.49
N ILE A 111 -2.94 -4.45 -22.48
CA ILE A 111 -2.90 -3.05 -22.05
C ILE A 111 -3.65 -2.17 -23.05
N ARG A 112 -3.46 -2.38 -24.36
CA ARG A 112 -4.03 -1.53 -25.41
C ARG A 112 -5.53 -1.75 -25.62
N LYS A 113 -6.03 -2.98 -25.47
CA LYS A 113 -7.41 -3.36 -25.83
C LYS A 113 -8.48 -2.58 -25.05
N ASN A 114 -8.19 -2.17 -23.82
CA ASN A 114 -9.19 -1.56 -22.94
C ASN A 114 -9.11 -0.02 -22.86
N GLY A 115 -8.18 0.61 -23.59
CA GLY A 115 -7.86 2.02 -23.40
C GLY A 115 -7.25 2.30 -22.01
N ARG A 116 -6.93 3.56 -21.73
CA ARG A 116 -6.50 3.98 -20.38
C ARG A 116 -7.73 4.29 -19.53
N GLU A 117 -7.82 3.65 -18.37
CA GLU A 117 -8.84 3.98 -17.39
C GLU A 117 -8.59 5.38 -16.82
N VAL A 118 -9.65 6.10 -16.45
CA VAL A 118 -9.55 7.43 -15.81
C VAL A 118 -10.24 7.43 -14.46
N SER A 119 -9.72 8.21 -13.52
CA SER A 119 -10.20 8.28 -12.12
C SER A 119 -11.63 8.82 -11.96
N ILE A 120 -12.07 9.66 -12.90
CA ILE A 120 -13.40 10.28 -12.95
C ILE A 120 -14.00 9.94 -14.31
N LYS A 121 -15.23 9.41 -14.32
CA LYS A 121 -15.90 9.02 -15.56
C LYS A 121 -16.01 10.21 -16.53
N ASP A 122 -15.76 9.95 -17.81
CA ASP A 122 -15.88 10.92 -18.91
C ASP A 122 -15.03 12.19 -18.76
N CYS A 123 -13.94 12.13 -17.98
CA CYS A 123 -13.01 13.24 -17.82
C CYS A 123 -11.80 13.12 -18.76
N ASN A 124 -11.16 14.24 -19.09
CA ASN A 124 -9.93 14.28 -19.89
C ASN A 124 -8.73 14.74 -19.02
N PRO A 125 -7.72 13.88 -18.76
CA PRO A 125 -6.56 14.27 -17.98
C PRO A 125 -5.68 15.32 -18.68
N ASP A 126 -5.17 16.28 -17.91
CA ASP A 126 -4.26 17.33 -18.42
C ASP A 126 -2.81 16.85 -18.63
N SER A 127 -2.53 15.60 -18.30
CA SER A 127 -1.19 15.02 -18.32
C SER A 127 -1.25 13.52 -18.64
N ASP A 128 -0.22 13.03 -19.32
CA ASP A 128 0.00 11.60 -19.59
C ASP A 128 0.59 10.82 -18.40
N ASN A 129 0.75 11.45 -17.24
CA ASN A 129 1.22 10.77 -16.04
C ASN A 129 0.13 9.81 -15.53
N ASP A 130 0.54 8.59 -15.17
CA ASP A 130 -0.37 7.60 -14.59
C ASP A 130 -0.40 7.68 -13.06
N TYR A 131 -1.58 7.46 -12.48
CA TYR A 131 -1.73 7.09 -11.09
C TYR A 131 -1.75 5.57 -10.97
N GLU A 132 -0.75 5.01 -10.29
CA GLU A 132 -0.63 3.57 -10.12
C GLU A 132 -1.46 3.08 -8.93
N MET A 133 -2.40 2.18 -9.19
CA MET A 133 -3.37 1.66 -8.25
C MET A 133 -2.84 0.39 -7.58
N PHE A 134 -2.53 0.50 -6.29
CA PHE A 134 -2.30 -0.64 -5.41
C PHE A 134 -3.64 -1.10 -4.85
N ILE A 135 -4.04 -2.33 -5.15
CA ILE A 135 -5.28 -2.93 -4.66
C ILE A 135 -4.90 -4.19 -3.88
N ASN A 136 -4.87 -4.08 -2.55
CA ASN A 136 -4.47 -5.17 -1.66
C ASN A 136 -3.12 -5.78 -2.05
N GLU A 137 -2.16 -4.92 -2.42
CA GLU A 137 -0.85 -5.35 -2.87
C GLU A 137 0.03 -5.74 -1.69
N LYS A 138 0.62 -6.93 -1.77
CA LYS A 138 1.28 -7.59 -0.64
C LYS A 138 2.78 -7.64 -0.86
N PHE A 139 3.53 -7.31 0.18
CA PHE A 139 4.98 -7.41 0.17
C PHE A 139 5.46 -8.02 1.48
N TYR A 140 6.54 -8.79 1.40
CA TYR A 140 7.23 -9.32 2.56
C TYR A 140 8.71 -8.93 2.48
N ILE A 141 9.36 -8.89 3.63
CA ILE A 141 10.79 -8.62 3.69
C ILE A 141 11.53 -9.97 3.66
N LYS A 142 12.54 -10.04 2.81
CA LYS A 142 13.53 -11.13 2.80
C LYS A 142 14.91 -10.49 2.83
N ASN A 143 15.57 -10.57 3.99
CA ASN A 143 16.81 -9.81 4.28
C ASN A 143 16.55 -8.30 4.09
N ASP A 144 17.39 -7.60 3.34
CA ASP A 144 17.21 -6.16 3.06
C ASP A 144 16.39 -5.88 1.79
N THR A 145 15.58 -6.84 1.35
CA THR A 145 14.78 -6.74 0.13
C THR A 145 13.29 -6.82 0.45
N LEU A 146 12.53 -5.81 0.01
CA LEU A 146 11.08 -5.83 -0.01
C LEU A 146 10.62 -6.55 -1.30
N VAL A 147 9.98 -7.70 -1.15
CA VAL A 147 9.59 -8.57 -2.26
C VAL A 147 8.07 -8.55 -2.43
N HIS A 148 7.62 -8.30 -3.65
CA HIS A 148 6.19 -8.37 -4.00
C HIS A 148 5.71 -9.83 -4.01
N VAL A 149 4.59 -10.09 -3.34
CA VAL A 149 3.91 -11.38 -3.39
C VAL A 149 3.14 -11.46 -4.70
N LYS A 150 3.57 -12.36 -5.59
CA LYS A 150 2.91 -12.56 -6.89
C LYS A 150 1.44 -12.90 -6.68
N GLN A 151 0.56 -12.08 -7.24
CA GLN A 151 -0.88 -12.33 -7.18
C GLN A 151 -1.43 -13.09 -8.40
N ASN A 152 -0.67 -13.16 -9.49
CA ASN A 152 -1.16 -13.67 -10.76
C ASN A 152 -0.14 -14.60 -11.46
N LYS A 153 -0.61 -15.69 -12.06
CA LYS A 153 0.19 -16.55 -12.96
C LYS A 153 0.79 -15.77 -14.12
N LYS A 154 0.13 -14.68 -14.57
CA LYS A 154 0.68 -13.79 -15.60
C LYS A 154 1.97 -13.06 -15.17
N CYS A 155 2.26 -13.01 -13.87
CA CYS A 155 3.52 -12.51 -13.31
C CYS A 155 4.57 -13.63 -13.10
N GLU A 156 4.38 -14.82 -13.66
CA GLU A 156 5.35 -15.91 -13.55
C GLU A 156 6.68 -15.49 -14.19
N GLY A 157 7.80 -15.87 -13.58
CA GLY A 157 9.13 -15.36 -13.96
C GLY A 157 9.45 -13.90 -13.57
N ILE A 158 8.46 -13.03 -13.42
CA ILE A 158 8.68 -11.63 -13.01
C ILE A 158 8.76 -11.55 -11.49
N LYS A 159 9.93 -11.16 -10.96
CA LYS A 159 10.06 -10.72 -9.56
C LYS A 159 9.95 -9.20 -9.56
N VAL A 160 9.18 -8.64 -8.63
CA VAL A 160 9.25 -7.21 -8.31
C VAL A 160 9.83 -7.11 -6.90
N ALA A 161 10.90 -6.35 -6.77
CA ALA A 161 11.63 -6.24 -5.52
C ALA A 161 12.32 -4.89 -5.40
N TYR A 162 12.43 -4.43 -4.16
CA TYR A 162 13.07 -3.17 -3.80
C TYR A 162 14.14 -3.40 -2.73
N SER A 163 15.20 -2.60 -2.77
CA SER A 163 16.27 -2.55 -1.78
C SER A 163 16.25 -1.24 -1.02
N THR A 164 16.95 -1.20 0.09
CA THR A 164 17.20 0.04 0.84
C THR A 164 18.22 0.96 0.17
N THR A 165 18.96 0.44 -0.81
CA THR A 165 19.99 1.17 -1.56
C THR A 165 19.49 1.51 -2.96
N GLU A 166 19.69 2.76 -3.38
CA GLU A 166 19.41 3.19 -4.75
C GLU A 166 20.44 2.61 -5.73
N LYS A 167 20.01 2.26 -6.94
CA LYS A 167 20.93 1.82 -7.99
C LYS A 167 21.87 2.94 -8.40
N ILE A 168 23.13 2.60 -8.63
CA ILE A 168 24.10 3.51 -9.23
C ILE A 168 23.71 3.71 -10.70
N ARG A 169 23.63 4.98 -11.13
CA ARG A 169 23.30 5.37 -12.50
C ARG A 169 24.51 5.47 -13.40
#